data_AF-A0A7C6IPE3-F1
#
_entry.id   AF-A0A7C6IPE3-F1
#
_cell.length_a   1.000
_cell.length_b   1.000
_cell.length_c   1.000
_cell.angle_alpha   90.00
_cell.angle_beta   90.00
_cell.angle_gamma   90.00
#
_symmetry.space_group_name_H-M   'P 1'
#
loop_
_entity.id
_entity.type
_entity.pdbx_description
1 polymer ?
#
loop_
_entity_poly.entity_id
_entity_poly.type
_entity_poly.pdbx_seq_one_letter_code
_entity_poly.pdbx_strand_id
1 'polypeptide(L)'
;MRTKLKLPKIVLLSLLCLVLATPPCVAAEWDKWMAQGTIDVTGNERYKALFLSEKVYEYAQTDLRDLRIIDQDNQALPYIIERGHQTSEILRETYQSRLSYTYREDDDDFFDFQVLPRREGQDIIINQLQLGVISGNFHKNIDVYGSHDGKQWT
;
A
#
# COMPACT_ATOMS: atom_id res chain seq x y z
N MET A 1 -29.24 -66.35 11.53
CA MET A 1 -29.38 -66.37 10.06
C MET A 1 -28.54 -65.24 9.48
N ARG A 2 -27.45 -65.53 8.75
CA ARG A 2 -26.62 -64.52 8.07
C ARG A 2 -27.10 -64.37 6.62
N THR A 3 -27.86 -63.33 6.33
CA THR A 3 -28.29 -62.99 4.97
C THR A 3 -27.14 -62.36 4.20
N LYS A 4 -26.64 -63.05 3.16
CA LYS A 4 -25.64 -62.50 2.25
C LYS A 4 -26.31 -61.46 1.34
N LEU A 5 -25.99 -60.19 1.55
CA LEU A 5 -26.44 -59.09 0.71
C LEU A 5 -25.73 -59.19 -0.66
N LYS A 6 -26.46 -59.48 -1.74
CA LYS A 6 -25.92 -59.46 -3.11
C LYS A 6 -26.04 -58.03 -3.65
N LEU A 7 -24.97 -57.24 -3.53
CA LEU A 7 -24.93 -55.91 -4.14
C LEU A 7 -24.88 -56.05 -5.67
N PRO A 8 -25.75 -55.36 -6.43
CA PRO A 8 -25.68 -55.37 -7.89
C PRO A 8 -24.41 -54.66 -8.36
N LYS A 9 -23.76 -55.20 -9.40
CA LYS A 9 -22.48 -54.69 -9.94
C LYS A 9 -22.54 -53.19 -10.31
N ILE A 10 -23.72 -52.70 -10.68
CA ILE A 10 -23.98 -51.28 -10.99
C ILE A 10 -23.80 -50.40 -9.74
N VAL A 11 -24.26 -50.85 -8.57
CA VAL A 11 -24.09 -50.11 -7.30
C VAL A 11 -22.62 -50.09 -6.88
N LEU A 12 -21.89 -51.18 -7.12
CA LEU A 12 -20.45 -51.25 -6.86
C LEU A 12 -19.67 -50.30 -7.78
N LEU A 13 -20.07 -50.22 -9.06
CA LEU A 13 -19.45 -49.33 -10.05
C LEU A 13 -19.74 -47.84 -9.75
N SER A 14 -20.96 -47.52 -9.33
CA SER A 14 -21.31 -46.14 -8.92
C SER A 14 -20.58 -45.71 -7.65
N LEU A 15 -20.38 -46.62 -6.69
CA LEU A 15 -19.59 -46.32 -5.49
C LEU A 15 -18.12 -46.07 -5.84
N LEU A 16 -17.57 -46.84 -6.78
CA LEU A 16 -16.19 -46.69 -7.24
C LEU A 16 -15.96 -45.37 -7.98
N CYS A 17 -16.90 -44.95 -8.83
CA CYS A 17 -16.85 -43.63 -9.48
C CYS A 17 -16.93 -42.47 -8.48
N LEU A 18 -17.67 -42.63 -7.37
CA LEU A 18 -17.77 -41.59 -6.35
C LEU A 18 -16.46 -41.41 -5.57
N VAL A 19 -15.71 -42.50 -5.34
CA VAL A 19 -14.39 -42.46 -4.69
C VAL A 19 -13.31 -41.90 -5.62
N LEU A 20 -13.42 -42.11 -6.94
CA LEU A 20 -12.46 -41.58 -7.92
C LEU A 20 -12.70 -40.10 -8.28
N ALA A 21 -13.86 -39.53 -7.94
CA ALA A 21 -14.21 -38.15 -8.26
C ALA A 21 -13.81 -37.14 -7.15
N THR A 22 -13.25 -37.59 -6.03
CA THR A 22 -12.72 -36.65 -5.04
C THR A 22 -11.42 -36.04 -5.57
N PRO A 23 -11.33 -34.71 -5.76
CA PRO A 23 -10.06 -34.09 -6.12
C PRO A 23 -9.03 -34.42 -5.04
N PRO A 24 -7.76 -34.66 -5.40
CA PRO A 24 -6.72 -34.89 -4.42
C PRO A 24 -6.65 -33.66 -3.50
N CYS A 25 -7.04 -33.84 -2.24
CA CYS A 25 -6.78 -32.87 -1.19
C CYS A 25 -5.29 -32.97 -0.88
N VAL A 26 -4.48 -32.20 -1.60
CA VAL A 26 -3.05 -32.11 -1.30
C VAL A 26 -2.93 -31.29 -0.02
N ALA A 27 -2.45 -31.92 1.06
CA ALA A 27 -2.08 -31.19 2.26
C ALA A 27 -0.97 -30.20 1.88
N ALA A 28 -1.09 -28.95 2.30
CA ALA A 28 -0.08 -27.95 2.02
C ALA A 28 1.22 -28.31 2.79
N GLU A 29 2.33 -28.41 2.06
CA GLU A 29 3.66 -28.69 2.60
C GLU A 29 4.33 -27.38 3.01
N TRP A 30 3.99 -26.89 4.20
CA TRP A 30 4.50 -25.61 4.73
C TRP A 30 6.01 -25.62 4.99
N ASP A 31 6.60 -26.80 5.15
CA ASP A 31 8.02 -27.03 5.39
C ASP A 31 8.92 -26.69 4.18
N LYS A 32 8.34 -26.60 2.97
CA LYS A 32 9.07 -26.26 1.74
C LYS A 32 9.21 -24.76 1.49
N TRP A 33 8.73 -23.93 2.41
CA TRP A 33 8.76 -22.47 2.28
C TRP A 33 10.13 -21.88 2.62
N MET A 34 10.60 -20.95 1.79
CA MET A 34 11.94 -20.36 1.91
C MET A 34 12.10 -19.47 3.15
N ALA A 35 11.01 -18.85 3.61
CA ALA A 35 11.00 -17.98 4.78
C ALA A 35 9.74 -18.19 5.62
N GLN A 36 9.90 -17.98 6.93
CA GLN A 36 8.86 -18.12 7.94
C GLN A 36 9.07 -17.04 9.00
N GLY A 37 7.98 -16.59 9.61
CA GLY A 37 8.01 -15.64 10.72
C GLY A 37 6.89 -15.93 11.71
N THR A 38 7.17 -15.76 13.00
CA THR A 38 6.17 -15.89 14.06
C THR A 38 5.39 -14.59 14.17
N ILE A 39 4.08 -14.70 14.35
CA ILE A 39 3.18 -13.55 14.57
C ILE A 39 2.74 -13.57 16.02
N ASP A 40 3.18 -12.57 16.79
CA ASP A 40 2.70 -12.36 18.15
C ASP A 40 1.48 -11.45 18.13
N VAL A 41 0.31 -12.05 18.39
CA VAL A 41 -0.95 -11.31 18.43
C VAL A 41 -1.21 -10.82 19.85
N THR A 42 -1.39 -9.51 20.01
CA THR A 42 -1.76 -8.88 21.30
C THR A 42 -3.12 -8.15 21.21
N GLY A 43 -3.75 -7.95 22.36
CA GLY A 43 -5.04 -7.24 22.50
C GLY A 43 -6.28 -8.06 22.10
N ASN A 44 -7.47 -7.50 22.33
CA ASN A 44 -8.76 -8.19 22.13
C ASN A 44 -9.53 -7.77 20.86
N GLU A 45 -8.91 -6.97 19.98
CA GLU A 45 -9.53 -6.55 18.72
C GLU A 45 -9.87 -7.72 17.79
N ARG A 46 -10.97 -7.57 17.04
CA ARG A 46 -11.46 -8.58 16.08
C ARG A 46 -10.52 -8.78 14.89
N TYR A 47 -9.88 -7.71 14.43
CA TYR A 47 -8.91 -7.74 13.33
C TYR A 47 -7.54 -7.32 13.85
N LYS A 48 -6.49 -7.90 13.28
CA LYS A 48 -5.11 -7.64 13.65
C LYS A 48 -4.36 -7.16 12.41
N ALA A 49 -3.63 -6.06 12.56
CA ALA A 49 -2.70 -5.58 11.56
C ALA A 49 -1.28 -5.96 11.98
N LEU A 50 -0.47 -6.38 11.01
CA LEU A 50 0.93 -6.73 11.22
C LEU A 50 1.74 -6.32 9.99
N PHE A 51 3.03 -6.14 10.19
CA PHE A 51 3.98 -5.92 9.11
C PHE A 51 4.73 -7.22 8.81
N LEU A 52 5.09 -7.42 7.55
CA LEU A 52 5.98 -8.50 7.17
C LEU A 52 7.36 -8.22 7.76
N SER A 53 7.98 -9.25 8.34
CA SER A 53 9.39 -9.15 8.73
C SER A 53 10.26 -9.05 7.48
N GLU A 54 11.41 -8.40 7.61
CA GLU A 54 12.38 -8.24 6.51
C GLU A 54 12.71 -9.58 5.84
N LYS A 55 12.96 -10.62 6.64
CA LYS A 55 13.24 -11.98 6.15
C LYS A 55 12.10 -12.55 5.31
N VAL A 56 10.84 -12.40 5.73
CA VAL A 56 9.71 -12.93 4.94
C VAL A 56 9.54 -12.11 3.66
N TYR A 57 9.73 -10.80 3.74
CA TYR A 57 9.62 -9.91 2.59
C TYR A 57 10.70 -10.17 1.52
N GLU A 58 11.93 -10.46 1.92
CA GLU A 58 13.07 -10.73 1.02
C GLU A 58 12.83 -11.91 0.07
N TYR A 59 12.15 -12.95 0.55
CA TYR A 59 11.87 -14.16 -0.23
C TYR A 59 10.47 -14.19 -0.86
N ALA A 60 9.61 -13.22 -0.55
CA ALA A 60 8.27 -13.14 -1.11
C ALA A 60 8.32 -12.75 -2.59
N GLN A 61 7.34 -13.22 -3.37
CA GLN A 61 7.16 -12.73 -4.73
C GLN A 61 6.76 -11.26 -4.73
N THR A 62 7.08 -10.56 -5.82
CA THR A 62 6.80 -9.13 -5.98
C THR A 62 5.32 -8.76 -5.78
N ASP A 63 4.40 -9.69 -6.04
CA ASP A 63 2.96 -9.51 -5.86
C ASP A 63 2.43 -10.15 -4.57
N LEU A 64 3.29 -10.68 -3.69
CA LEU A 64 2.95 -11.23 -2.38
C LEU A 64 1.90 -12.36 -2.42
N ARG A 65 1.64 -12.95 -3.60
CA ARG A 65 0.62 -14.02 -3.78
C ARG A 65 1.01 -15.32 -3.10
N ASP A 66 2.29 -15.47 -2.82
CA ASP A 66 2.93 -16.56 -2.13
C ASP A 66 3.04 -16.30 -0.63
N LEU A 67 2.24 -15.42 -0.02
CA LEU A 67 2.15 -15.32 1.44
C LEU A 67 1.08 -16.25 2.00
N ARG A 68 1.34 -16.86 3.16
CA ARG A 68 0.31 -17.59 3.91
C ARG A 68 0.47 -17.28 5.39
N ILE A 69 -0.66 -17.09 6.07
CA ILE A 69 -0.73 -17.06 7.53
C ILE A 69 -1.34 -18.40 7.94
N ILE A 70 -0.70 -19.10 8.85
CA ILE A 70 -1.19 -20.37 9.39
C ILE A 70 -1.38 -20.26 10.90
N ASP A 71 -2.34 -21.00 11.43
CA ASP A 71 -2.49 -21.17 12.88
C ASP A 71 -1.55 -22.27 13.43
N GLN A 72 -1.67 -22.54 14.72
CA GLN A 72 -0.88 -23.56 15.43
C GLN A 72 -1.19 -24.99 14.98
N ASP A 73 -2.35 -25.20 14.34
CA ASP A 73 -2.79 -26.49 13.80
C ASP A 73 -2.45 -26.62 12.30
N ASN A 74 -1.57 -25.75 11.78
CA ASN A 74 -1.16 -25.68 10.38
C ASN A 74 -2.31 -25.40 9.41
N GLN A 75 -3.39 -24.75 9.86
CA GLN A 75 -4.50 -24.34 9.01
C GLN A 75 -4.26 -22.94 8.47
N ALA A 76 -4.49 -22.74 7.18
CA ALA A 76 -4.39 -21.42 6.57
C ALA A 76 -5.49 -20.50 7.09
N LEU A 77 -5.08 -19.35 7.62
CA LEU A 77 -5.97 -18.28 8.08
C LEU A 77 -6.24 -17.28 6.95
N PRO A 78 -7.47 -16.76 6.83
CA PRO A 78 -7.79 -15.71 5.87
C PRO A 78 -7.17 -14.38 6.29
N TYR A 79 -6.66 -13.62 5.32
CA TYR A 79 -6.08 -12.31 5.53
C TYR A 79 -6.29 -11.42 4.31
N ILE A 80 -6.07 -10.12 4.47
CA ILE A 80 -6.09 -9.13 3.38
C ILE A 80 -4.72 -8.46 3.34
N ILE A 81 -4.17 -8.29 2.14
CA ILE A 81 -2.96 -7.51 1.93
C ILE A 81 -3.38 -6.08 1.66
N GLU A 82 -3.19 -5.21 2.64
CA GLU A 82 -3.30 -3.79 2.42
C GLU A 82 -1.99 -3.30 1.78
N ARG A 83 -2.01 -3.11 0.46
CA ARG A 83 -0.96 -2.38 -0.23
C ARG A 83 -1.19 -0.90 0.02
N GLY A 84 -0.70 -0.42 1.15
CA GLY A 84 -0.51 1.00 1.31
C GLY A 84 0.41 1.47 0.18
N HIS A 85 -0.02 2.43 -0.62
CA HIS A 85 0.95 3.45 -0.99
C HIS A 85 1.59 3.84 0.34
N GLN A 86 2.91 3.70 0.46
CA GLN A 86 3.61 4.45 1.48
C GLN A 86 3.25 5.92 1.24
N THR A 87 2.16 6.38 1.84
CA THR A 87 2.29 7.56 2.68
C THR A 87 3.30 7.10 3.72
N SER A 88 4.60 7.23 3.39
CA SER A 88 5.46 7.78 4.40
C SER A 88 4.65 8.94 4.99
N GLU A 89 4.72 9.17 6.28
CA GLU A 89 4.59 10.56 6.69
C GLU A 89 5.67 11.31 5.88
N ILE A 90 5.33 11.72 4.66
CA ILE A 90 5.82 12.94 4.09
C ILE A 90 5.36 13.90 5.15
N LEU A 91 6.27 14.21 6.07
CA LEU A 91 6.16 15.35 6.94
C LEU A 91 5.88 16.51 6.00
N ARG A 92 4.60 16.75 5.74
CA ARG A 92 4.14 17.76 4.81
C ARG A 92 4.18 19.05 5.61
N GLU A 93 5.39 19.52 5.85
CA GLU A 93 5.60 20.78 6.50
C GLU A 93 5.07 21.87 5.57
N THR A 94 3.92 22.40 5.92
CA THR A 94 3.35 23.54 5.21
C THR A 94 4.00 24.80 5.76
N TYR A 95 4.70 25.55 4.92
CA TYR A 95 5.24 26.84 5.30
C TYR A 95 4.22 27.94 5.01
N GLN A 96 4.18 28.93 5.89
CA GLN A 96 3.44 30.16 5.59
C GLN A 96 4.22 30.98 4.57
N SER A 97 3.50 31.67 3.70
CA SER A 97 4.08 32.65 2.79
C SER A 97 3.45 34.01 3.00
N ARG A 98 4.15 35.05 2.57
CA ARG A 98 3.67 36.43 2.53
C ARG A 98 3.93 37.00 1.15
N LEU A 99 2.93 37.66 0.59
CA LEU A 99 3.11 38.49 -0.60
C LEU A 99 4.06 39.64 -0.25
N SER A 100 5.24 39.65 -0.87
CA SER A 100 6.31 40.62 -0.63
C SER A 100 6.20 41.79 -1.61
N TYR A 101 5.95 41.47 -2.88
CA TYR A 101 5.92 42.47 -3.95
C TYR A 101 4.96 42.07 -5.05
N THR A 102 4.44 43.07 -5.75
CA THR A 102 3.57 42.88 -6.92
C THR A 102 3.86 44.00 -7.88
N TYR A 103 4.06 43.64 -9.14
CA TYR A 103 4.26 44.61 -10.21
C TYR A 103 3.70 44.07 -11.52
N ARG A 104 3.53 44.97 -12.48
CA ARG A 104 3.16 44.64 -13.85
C ARG A 104 4.27 45.11 -14.76
N GLU A 105 4.67 44.25 -15.68
CA GLU A 105 5.62 44.58 -16.74
C GLU A 105 4.98 44.14 -18.05
N ASP A 106 4.85 45.08 -18.98
CA ASP A 106 4.07 44.93 -20.21
C ASP A 106 2.64 44.40 -19.95
N ASP A 107 2.31 43.22 -20.48
CA ASP A 107 1.01 42.56 -20.34
C ASP A 107 1.00 41.48 -19.25
N ASP A 108 2.10 41.33 -18.49
CA ASP A 108 2.29 40.27 -17.50
C ASP A 108 2.21 40.79 -16.06
N ASP A 109 1.53 40.01 -15.21
CA ASP A 109 1.39 40.28 -13.78
C ASP A 109 2.38 39.41 -12.97
N PHE A 110 3.19 40.06 -12.14
CA PHE A 110 4.21 39.42 -11.33
C PHE A 110 3.87 39.52 -9.84
N PHE A 111 4.02 38.39 -9.13
CA PHE A 111 3.72 38.27 -7.70
C PHE A 111 4.86 37.55 -6.98
N ASP A 112 5.54 38.26 -6.08
CA ASP A 112 6.65 37.71 -5.31
C ASP A 112 6.16 37.27 -3.94
N PHE A 113 6.37 35.99 -3.62
CA PHE A 113 6.03 35.42 -2.32
C PHE A 113 7.28 35.07 -1.54
N GLN A 114 7.40 35.61 -0.33
CA GLN A 114 8.42 35.20 0.63
C GLN A 114 7.91 34.02 1.45
N VAL A 115 8.69 32.95 1.53
CA VAL A 115 8.41 31.81 2.41
C VAL A 115 8.99 32.08 3.78
N LEU A 116 8.17 31.92 4.81
CA LEU A 116 8.53 32.25 6.19
C LEU A 116 9.04 30.99 6.92
N PRO A 117 10.28 30.98 7.43
CA PRO A 117 10.76 29.87 8.23
C PRO A 117 10.00 29.81 9.56
N ARG A 118 9.85 28.59 10.12
CA ARG A 118 9.17 28.41 11.41
C ARG A 118 10.04 28.84 12.58
N ARG A 119 11.36 28.81 12.40
CA ARG A 119 12.37 29.23 13.37
C ARG A 119 13.43 30.06 12.68
N GLU A 120 13.96 31.05 13.38
CA GLU A 120 15.05 31.87 12.87
C GLU A 120 16.28 31.00 12.54
N GLY A 121 16.91 31.26 11.39
CA GLY A 121 18.07 30.49 10.91
C GLY A 121 17.77 29.07 10.39
N GLN A 122 16.49 28.70 10.22
CA GLN A 122 16.11 27.43 9.61
C GLN A 122 16.21 27.52 8.08
N ASP A 123 17.00 26.61 7.49
CA ASP A 123 16.96 26.37 6.05
C ASP A 123 15.63 25.74 5.64
N ILE A 124 15.05 26.25 4.56
CA ILE A 124 13.77 25.80 4.02
C ILE A 124 14.03 25.07 2.71
N ILE A 125 13.56 23.82 2.62
CA ILE A 125 13.56 23.05 1.37
C ILE A 125 12.11 22.85 0.96
N ILE A 126 11.78 23.31 -0.25
CA ILE A 126 10.43 23.24 -0.80
C ILE A 126 10.47 22.34 -2.03
N ASN A 127 9.66 21.29 -2.00
CA ASN A 127 9.51 20.34 -3.10
C ASN A 127 8.09 20.33 -3.69
N GLN A 128 7.18 21.13 -3.13
CA GLN A 128 5.82 21.27 -3.63
C GLN A 128 5.32 22.70 -3.44
N LEU A 129 4.78 23.27 -4.51
CA LEU A 129 4.07 24.54 -4.50
C LEU A 129 2.60 24.28 -4.82
N GLN A 130 1.70 24.90 -4.06
CA GLN A 130 0.26 24.86 -4.31
C GLN A 130 -0.24 26.25 -4.67
N LEU A 131 -0.75 26.41 -5.89
CA LEU A 131 -1.25 27.67 -6.40
C LEU A 131 -2.78 27.61 -6.51
N GLY A 132 -3.46 28.51 -5.79
CA GLY A 132 -4.90 28.72 -5.91
C GLY A 132 -5.18 29.74 -7.01
N VAL A 133 -5.56 29.26 -8.20
CA VAL A 133 -5.90 30.14 -9.32
C VAL A 133 -7.42 30.23 -9.44
N ILE A 134 -7.97 31.43 -9.45
CA ILE A 134 -9.41 31.63 -9.66
C ILE A 134 -9.78 31.12 -11.05
N SER A 135 -10.76 30.22 -11.11
CA SER A 135 -11.27 29.69 -12.37
C SER A 135 -12.00 30.78 -13.16
N GLY A 136 -11.74 30.84 -14.46
CA GLY A 136 -12.36 31.80 -15.37
C GLY A 136 -12.39 31.26 -16.80
N ASN A 137 -13.11 31.95 -17.69
CA ASN A 137 -13.31 31.52 -19.08
C ASN A 137 -12.13 31.87 -20.02
N PHE A 138 -10.91 31.95 -19.48
CA PHE A 138 -9.72 32.33 -20.24
C PHE A 138 -8.54 31.44 -19.87
N HIS A 139 -7.65 31.25 -20.84
CA HIS A 139 -6.41 30.52 -20.63
C HIS A 139 -5.43 31.39 -19.84
N LYS A 140 -4.72 30.79 -18.88
CA LYS A 140 -3.69 31.45 -18.09
C LYS A 140 -2.37 30.75 -18.35
N ASN A 141 -1.36 31.50 -18.79
CA ASN A 141 0.01 31.04 -18.77
C ASN A 141 0.61 31.44 -17.42
N ILE A 142 1.33 30.53 -16.78
CA ILE A 142 1.90 30.76 -15.44
C ILE A 142 3.33 30.21 -15.46
N ASP A 143 4.29 31.12 -15.32
CA ASP A 143 5.68 30.80 -15.09
C ASP A 143 6.00 30.91 -13.59
N VAL A 144 6.80 29.97 -13.09
CA VAL A 144 7.16 29.90 -11.67
C VAL A 144 8.69 29.91 -11.57
N TYR A 145 9.20 30.85 -10.78
CA TYR A 145 10.62 31.02 -10.52
C TYR A 145 10.94 30.85 -9.03
N GLY A 146 12.14 30.36 -8.75
CA GLY A 146 12.67 30.23 -7.39
C GLY A 146 13.87 31.15 -7.16
N SER A 147 13.97 31.70 -5.94
CA SER A 147 15.14 32.47 -5.51
C SER A 147 15.43 32.23 -4.02
N HIS A 148 16.71 32.18 -3.68
CA HIS A 148 17.15 32.15 -2.27
C HIS A 148 17.42 33.56 -1.71
N ASP A 149 17.71 34.54 -2.58
CA ASP A 149 18.16 35.88 -2.19
C ASP A 149 17.22 37.03 -2.64
N GLY A 150 16.17 36.70 -3.39
CA GLY A 150 15.21 37.66 -3.96
C GLY A 150 15.78 38.51 -5.09
N LYS A 151 16.97 38.18 -5.62
CA LYS A 151 17.66 38.94 -6.68
C LYS A 151 17.86 38.10 -7.92
N GLN A 152 18.26 36.84 -7.75
CA GLN A 152 18.44 35.90 -8.86
C GLN A 152 17.30 34.89 -8.84
N TRP A 153 16.48 34.94 -9.90
CA TRP A 153 15.31 34.12 -10.07
C TRP A 153 15.56 33.12 -11.21
N THR A 154 15.28 31.84 -10.98
CA THR A 154 15.50 30.75 -11.95
C THR A 154 14.30 29.85 -12.07
#